data_AF-A0A5E5A0N5-F1
#
_entry.id   AF-A0A5E5A0N5-F1
#
_cell.length_a   1.000
_cell.length_b   1.000
_cell.length_c   1.000
_cell.angle_alpha   90.00
_cell.angle_beta   90.00
_cell.angle_gamma   90.00
#
_symmetry.space_group_name_H-M   'P 1'
#
loop_
_entity.id
_entity.type
_entity.pdbx_description
1 polymer ?
#
loop_
_entity_poly.entity_id
_entity_poly.type
_entity_poly.pdbx_seq_one_letter_code
_entity_poly.pdbx_strand_id
1 'polypeptide(L)'
;MPERHSTSGSASAVWRLRQRGAARGVRVIRWALTLALAVLAVAAQWHVLRLVLQTATWDTPFIASAATGLVRDAMPVVLAWQAIAALLAGGFVTCALPASYRDRRGLFGHIALATFFLPVAGMVVVIGVLLMGYLFPPARESLPAGRVETPGFVSHLVARVRHGAGMRLRARLRNVQGERDDRVAALISVQALPSRVTSEIARDLLADPVEEVRLLAYGILDGMEKRIMQQIFVMRDRHEAAEDDDERAHACVCLAQLYWELIYQNLVRGEVLRFTLERVEKFARDALEQHEDDASMWYLLGRCALMRENPEVAEMHLRQAQFHSFPTERLLPWLAEAAFQRRRYDRVSLLLGGLGAGVTGARGVSNVTASPVVQPVVRFWTR
;
A
#
# COMPACT_ATOMS: atom_id res chain seq x y z
N MET A 1 -12.54 -6.22 28.49
CA MET A 1 -12.14 -4.89 29.02
C MET A 1 -12.77 -3.84 28.13
N PRO A 2 -13.65 -2.97 28.63
CA PRO A 2 -14.43 -2.08 27.78
C PRO A 2 -13.67 -0.80 27.43
N GLU A 3 -13.85 -0.37 26.18
CA GLU A 3 -13.29 0.84 25.58
C GLU A 3 -13.89 2.11 26.19
N ARG A 4 -13.04 3.09 26.50
CA ARG A 4 -13.47 4.44 26.90
C ARG A 4 -13.74 5.28 25.65
N HIS A 5 -15.00 5.62 25.42
CA HIS A 5 -15.39 6.63 24.43
C HIS A 5 -14.97 8.03 24.89
N SER A 6 -14.26 8.75 24.02
CA SER A 6 -13.80 10.13 24.22
C SER A 6 -14.88 11.15 23.86
N THR A 7 -15.57 11.67 24.87
CA THR A 7 -16.46 12.84 24.73
C THR A 7 -15.65 14.13 24.85
N SER A 8 -14.92 14.55 23.80
CA SER A 8 -14.20 15.84 23.78
C SER A 8 -14.40 16.66 22.50
N GLY A 9 -15.39 16.31 21.66
CA GLY A 9 -15.57 16.88 20.34
C GLY A 9 -16.29 18.25 20.26
N SER A 10 -17.19 18.60 21.18
CA SER A 10 -18.09 19.75 20.97
C SER A 10 -17.56 21.09 21.50
N ALA A 11 -16.81 21.10 22.62
CA ALA A 11 -16.30 22.34 23.21
C ALA A 11 -15.21 23.03 22.37
N SER A 12 -14.47 22.26 21.56
CA SER A 12 -13.39 22.79 20.71
C SER A 12 -13.89 23.49 19.43
N ALA A 13 -15.13 23.26 19.01
CA ALA A 13 -15.70 23.86 17.80
C ALA A 13 -16.16 25.32 18.02
N VAL A 14 -16.83 25.58 19.14
CA VAL A 14 -17.35 26.92 19.50
C VAL A 14 -16.20 27.90 19.80
N TRP A 15 -15.14 27.42 20.46
CA TRP A 15 -13.95 28.23 20.74
C TRP A 15 -13.19 28.61 19.45
N ARG A 16 -13.09 27.67 18.49
CA ARG A 16 -12.50 27.93 17.16
C ARG A 16 -13.30 28.91 16.31
N LEU A 17 -14.63 28.93 16.40
CA LEU A 17 -15.48 29.89 15.70
C LEU A 17 -15.34 31.31 16.28
N ARG A 18 -15.26 31.44 17.61
CA ARG A 18 -15.07 32.73 18.28
C ARG A 18 -13.67 33.33 18.01
N GLN A 19 -12.62 32.51 17.94
CA GLN A 19 -11.28 32.95 17.51
C GLN A 19 -11.25 33.41 16.04
N ARG A 20 -12.01 32.75 15.14
CA ARG A 20 -12.10 33.14 13.73
C ARG A 20 -12.81 34.50 13.54
N GLY A 21 -13.80 34.83 14.38
CA GLY A 21 -14.48 36.12 14.39
C GLY A 21 -13.57 37.26 14.87
N ALA A 22 -12.86 37.07 15.99
CA ALA A 22 -11.90 38.04 16.51
C ALA A 22 -10.73 38.28 15.53
N ALA A 23 -10.22 37.23 14.88
CA ALA A 23 -9.19 37.33 13.86
C ALA A 23 -9.66 38.02 12.56
N ARG A 24 -10.97 38.05 12.27
CA ARG A 24 -11.53 38.86 11.17
C ARG A 24 -11.59 40.33 11.55
N GLY A 25 -12.07 40.67 12.75
CA GLY A 25 -12.11 42.05 13.24
C GLY A 25 -10.73 42.72 13.27
N VAL A 26 -9.73 42.03 13.81
CA VAL A 26 -8.33 42.53 13.84
C VAL A 26 -7.76 42.69 12.43
N ARG A 27 -8.13 41.82 11.47
CA ARG A 27 -7.71 41.98 10.07
C ARG A 27 -8.34 43.21 9.43
N VAL A 28 -9.65 43.44 9.60
CA VAL A 28 -10.34 44.61 9.03
C VAL A 28 -9.77 45.92 9.57
N ILE A 29 -9.51 46.00 10.87
CA ILE A 29 -8.89 47.17 11.50
C ILE A 29 -7.47 47.39 10.94
N ARG A 30 -6.69 46.32 10.77
CA ARG A 30 -5.35 46.40 10.18
C ARG A 30 -5.38 46.90 8.74
N TRP A 31 -6.33 46.43 7.94
CA TRP A 31 -6.53 46.86 6.54
C TRP A 31 -6.96 48.33 6.46
N ALA A 32 -7.88 48.77 7.32
CA ALA A 32 -8.30 50.17 7.39
C ALA A 32 -7.13 51.09 7.78
N LEU A 33 -6.31 50.68 8.76
CA LEU A 33 -5.13 51.43 9.19
C LEU A 33 -4.03 51.46 8.12
N THR A 34 -3.83 50.38 7.37
CA THR A 34 -2.91 50.38 6.22
C THR A 34 -3.40 51.28 5.09
N LEU A 35 -4.70 51.30 4.79
CA LEU A 35 -5.27 52.18 3.78
C LEU A 35 -5.14 53.66 4.17
N ALA A 36 -5.36 53.99 5.44
CA ALA A 36 -5.17 55.34 5.95
C ALA A 36 -3.71 55.82 5.79
N LEU A 37 -2.73 54.96 6.10
CA LEU A 37 -1.30 55.26 5.91
C LEU A 37 -0.95 55.48 4.43
N ALA A 38 -1.52 54.70 3.51
CA ALA A 38 -1.31 54.89 2.07
C ALA A 38 -1.88 56.22 1.58
N VAL A 39 -3.11 56.56 1.97
CA VAL A 39 -3.76 57.84 1.60
C VAL A 39 -2.96 59.03 2.13
N LEU A 40 -2.48 58.96 3.38
CA LEU A 40 -1.64 60.00 3.98
C LEU A 40 -0.29 60.14 3.26
N ALA A 41 0.34 59.04 2.85
CA ALA A 41 1.58 59.08 2.09
C ALA A 41 1.39 59.74 0.71
N VAL A 42 0.30 59.41 0.00
CA VAL A 42 -0.04 60.03 -1.30
C VAL A 42 -0.36 61.52 -1.12
N ALA A 43 -1.17 61.87 -0.12
CA ALA A 43 -1.50 63.27 0.18
C ALA A 43 -0.24 64.07 0.54
N ALA A 44 0.69 63.44 1.27
CA ALA A 44 1.97 64.06 1.58
C ALA A 44 2.78 64.32 0.30
N GLN A 45 2.97 63.32 -0.56
CA GLN A 45 3.70 63.52 -1.81
C GLN A 45 3.03 64.55 -2.74
N TRP A 46 1.70 64.59 -2.77
CA TRP A 46 0.94 65.59 -3.51
C TRP A 46 1.21 67.01 -3.00
N HIS A 47 1.28 67.20 -1.68
CA HIS A 47 1.62 68.48 -1.08
C HIS A 47 3.07 68.92 -1.39
N VAL A 48 4.05 68.01 -1.37
CA VAL A 48 5.43 68.29 -1.82
C VAL A 48 5.47 68.67 -3.30
N LEU A 49 4.78 67.92 -4.16
CA LEU A 49 4.72 68.22 -5.58
C LEU A 49 4.09 69.59 -5.84
N ARG A 50 3.02 69.94 -5.11
CA ARG A 50 2.38 71.25 -5.18
C ARG A 50 3.32 72.37 -4.73
N LEU A 51 4.04 72.19 -3.62
CA LEU A 51 5.03 73.15 -3.12
C LEU A 51 6.15 73.38 -4.15
N VAL A 52 6.67 72.31 -4.76
CA VAL A 52 7.71 72.38 -5.80
C VAL A 52 7.20 73.06 -7.08
N LEU A 53 5.98 72.73 -7.52
CA LEU A 53 5.37 73.37 -8.69
C LEU A 53 5.08 74.86 -8.44
N GLN A 54 4.63 75.23 -7.24
CA GLN A 54 4.42 76.63 -6.85
C GLN A 54 5.71 77.44 -6.78
N THR A 55 6.84 76.81 -6.43
CA THR A 55 8.17 77.45 -6.50
C THR A 55 8.72 77.55 -7.92
N ALA A 56 8.22 76.75 -8.87
CA ALA A 56 8.69 76.70 -10.25
C ALA A 56 7.90 77.63 -11.20
N THR A 57 6.67 78.01 -10.87
CA THR A 57 5.81 78.80 -11.76
C THR A 57 5.86 80.31 -11.48
N TRP A 58 7.04 80.95 -11.56
CA TRP A 58 7.18 82.39 -11.88
C TRP A 58 8.59 82.65 -12.45
N ASP A 59 8.84 82.24 -13.70
CA ASP A 59 9.91 82.82 -14.50
C ASP A 59 9.63 84.32 -14.71
N THR A 60 10.27 85.17 -13.92
CA THR A 60 10.59 86.55 -14.32
C THR A 60 12.09 86.80 -14.04
N PRO A 61 12.88 87.26 -15.01
CA PRO A 61 14.35 87.16 -14.97
C PRO A 61 15.03 88.27 -14.13
N PHE A 62 14.41 88.79 -13.07
CA PHE A 62 14.94 90.00 -12.40
C PHE A 62 15.34 89.90 -10.93
N ILE A 63 15.21 88.78 -10.21
CA ILE A 63 15.76 88.74 -8.83
C ILE A 63 16.40 87.38 -8.48
N ALA A 64 17.61 87.14 -8.99
CA ALA A 64 18.46 86.01 -8.60
C ALA A 64 18.87 86.03 -7.10
N SER A 65 18.72 87.16 -6.40
CA SER A 65 19.03 87.31 -4.97
C SER A 65 17.85 87.05 -4.01
N ALA A 66 16.60 87.10 -4.48
CA ALA A 66 15.40 86.82 -3.67
C ALA A 66 14.90 85.37 -3.86
N ALA A 67 15.10 84.80 -5.05
CA ALA A 67 14.84 83.38 -5.31
C ALA A 67 15.71 82.47 -4.44
N THR A 68 16.94 82.88 -4.11
CA THR A 68 17.82 82.12 -3.21
C THR A 68 17.39 82.16 -1.74
N GLY A 69 16.69 83.21 -1.30
CA GLY A 69 16.08 83.29 0.04
C GLY A 69 14.83 82.44 0.19
N LEU A 70 13.90 82.53 -0.78
CA LEU A 70 12.67 81.74 -0.80
C LEU A 70 12.93 80.23 -0.98
N VAL A 71 13.90 79.86 -1.82
CA VAL A 71 14.33 78.46 -1.94
C VAL A 71 15.03 77.99 -0.66
N ARG A 72 15.84 78.84 0.01
CA ARG A 72 16.48 78.48 1.28
C ARG A 72 15.48 78.27 2.42
N ASP A 73 14.38 79.03 2.46
CA ASP A 73 13.32 78.88 3.48
C ASP A 73 12.30 77.79 3.14
N ALA A 74 12.04 77.51 1.85
CA ALA A 74 11.11 76.47 1.41
C ALA A 74 11.71 75.05 1.37
N MET A 75 13.01 74.93 1.08
CA MET A 75 13.70 73.62 1.03
C MET A 75 13.64 72.80 2.34
N PRO A 76 13.82 73.37 3.55
CA PRO A 76 13.65 72.58 4.77
C PRO A 76 12.22 72.07 4.96
N VAL A 77 11.20 72.83 4.52
CA VAL A 77 9.79 72.42 4.58
C VAL A 77 9.51 71.28 3.60
N VAL A 78 10.05 71.37 2.38
CA VAL A 78 9.95 70.30 1.36
C VAL A 78 10.64 69.02 1.84
N LEU A 79 11.84 69.12 2.40
CA LEU A 79 12.58 67.97 2.94
C LEU A 79 11.88 67.35 4.17
N ALA A 80 11.31 68.17 5.06
CA ALA A 80 10.56 67.69 6.20
C ALA A 80 9.33 66.89 5.76
N TRP A 81 8.59 67.40 4.79
CA TRP A 81 7.39 66.74 4.27
C TRP A 81 7.72 65.48 3.45
N GLN A 82 8.85 65.50 2.75
CA GLN A 82 9.40 64.32 2.05
C GLN A 82 9.87 63.23 3.03
N ALA A 83 10.45 63.61 4.16
CA ALA A 83 10.79 62.68 5.24
C ALA A 83 9.53 62.04 5.85
N ILE A 84 8.47 62.83 6.08
CA ILE A 84 7.18 62.32 6.58
C ILE A 84 6.58 61.34 5.58
N ALA A 85 6.57 61.66 4.28
CA ALA A 85 6.07 60.78 3.24
C ALA A 85 6.86 59.45 3.18
N ALA A 86 8.18 59.50 3.31
CA ALA A 86 9.05 58.31 3.32
C ALA A 86 8.79 57.39 4.53
N LEU A 87 8.60 57.97 5.72
CA LEU A 87 8.29 57.22 6.94
C LEU A 87 6.90 56.55 6.85
N LEU A 88 5.90 57.26 6.32
CA LEU A 88 4.56 56.71 6.09
C LEU A 88 4.57 55.57 5.07
N ALA A 89 5.35 55.69 3.99
CA ALA A 89 5.51 54.62 3.00
C ALA A 89 6.19 53.37 3.58
N GLY A 90 7.24 53.54 4.39
CA GLY A 90 7.89 52.43 5.11
C GLY A 90 6.94 51.74 6.12
N GLY A 91 6.15 52.54 6.85
CA GLY A 91 5.13 52.05 7.77
C GLY A 91 4.02 51.27 7.05
N PHE A 92 3.55 51.77 5.91
CA PHE A 92 2.54 51.10 5.10
C PHE A 92 2.98 49.70 4.67
N VAL A 93 4.19 49.56 4.08
CA VAL A 93 4.65 48.28 3.54
C VAL A 93 4.90 47.25 4.65
N THR A 94 5.46 47.67 5.79
CA THR A 94 5.66 46.77 6.94
C THR A 94 4.37 46.28 7.58
N CYS A 95 3.30 47.09 7.56
CA CYS A 95 1.97 46.67 8.00
C CYS A 95 1.22 45.83 6.96
N ALA A 96 1.43 46.09 5.67
CA ALA A 96 0.79 45.38 4.56
C ALA A 96 1.34 43.95 4.39
N LEU A 97 2.64 43.74 4.63
CA LEU A 97 3.30 42.45 4.43
C LEU A 97 2.89 41.37 5.48
N PRO A 98 2.79 40.09 5.07
CA PRO A 98 2.57 38.96 5.98
C PRO A 98 3.70 38.81 7.00
N ALA A 99 3.40 38.25 8.17
CA ALA A 99 4.36 38.10 9.26
C ALA A 99 5.62 37.29 8.86
N SER A 100 5.51 36.39 7.88
CA SER A 100 6.61 35.60 7.32
C SER A 100 7.67 36.43 6.58
N TYR A 101 7.30 37.61 6.05
CA TYR A 101 8.23 38.51 5.34
C TYR A 101 8.77 39.63 6.22
N ARG A 102 8.24 39.76 7.45
CA ARG A 102 8.56 40.84 8.39
C ARG A 102 9.91 40.65 9.11
N ASP A 103 10.52 39.47 8.98
CA ASP A 103 11.74 39.07 9.69
C ASP A 103 13.03 39.66 9.09
N ARG A 104 12.94 40.30 7.91
CA ARG A 104 14.08 41.02 7.32
C ARG A 104 14.25 42.37 8.01
N ARG A 105 15.11 42.42 9.04
CA ARG A 105 15.40 43.57 9.93
C ARG A 105 15.73 44.92 9.25
N GLY A 106 15.90 44.96 7.93
CA GLY A 106 16.18 46.19 7.17
C GLY A 106 15.02 46.72 6.32
N LEU A 107 13.89 46.01 6.19
CA LEU A 107 12.89 46.32 5.16
C LEU A 107 12.30 47.74 5.26
N PHE A 108 12.00 48.19 6.48
CA PHE A 108 11.50 49.53 6.74
C PHE A 108 12.48 50.61 6.24
N GLY A 109 13.76 50.46 6.58
CA GLY A 109 14.80 51.41 6.23
C GLY A 109 15.03 51.51 4.72
N HIS A 110 15.05 50.38 4.01
CA HIS A 110 15.26 50.38 2.55
C HIS A 110 14.14 51.10 1.80
N ILE A 111 12.89 50.89 2.22
CA ILE A 111 11.71 51.51 1.59
C ILE A 111 11.65 53.00 1.90
N ALA A 112 11.91 53.39 3.15
CA ALA A 112 11.97 54.79 3.54
C ALA A 112 13.09 55.52 2.78
N LEU A 113 14.28 54.93 2.69
CA LEU A 113 15.42 55.52 1.99
C LEU A 113 15.14 55.67 0.48
N ALA A 114 14.60 54.64 -0.17
CA ALA A 114 14.25 54.68 -1.59
C ALA A 114 13.18 55.74 -1.90
N THR A 115 12.17 55.89 -1.02
CA THR A 115 11.10 56.87 -1.19
C THR A 115 11.56 58.30 -0.89
N PHE A 116 12.57 58.47 -0.01
CA PHE A 116 13.15 59.77 0.32
C PHE A 116 13.98 60.34 -0.84
N PHE A 117 14.90 59.54 -1.40
CA PHE A 117 15.82 59.99 -2.46
C PHE A 117 15.18 60.11 -3.85
N LEU A 118 14.15 59.32 -4.13
CA LEU A 118 13.41 59.37 -5.40
C LEU A 118 11.95 59.74 -5.11
N PRO A 119 11.62 61.04 -4.98
CA PRO A 119 10.23 61.49 -4.84
C PRO A 119 9.39 61.00 -6.02
N VAL A 120 8.16 60.53 -5.75
CA VAL A 120 7.22 59.95 -6.74
C VAL A 120 7.70 58.63 -7.35
N ALA A 121 8.89 58.59 -7.96
CA ALA A 121 9.45 57.39 -8.59
C ALA A 121 9.66 56.25 -7.59
N GLY A 122 10.13 56.53 -6.37
CA GLY A 122 10.27 55.52 -5.32
C GLY A 122 8.93 54.88 -4.92
N MET A 123 7.84 55.64 -4.93
CA MET A 123 6.50 55.11 -4.64
C MET A 123 6.00 54.19 -5.76
N VAL A 124 6.24 54.56 -7.02
CA VAL A 124 5.91 53.72 -8.18
C VAL A 124 6.66 52.40 -8.13
N VAL A 125 7.95 52.41 -7.77
CA VAL A 125 8.76 51.19 -7.62
C VAL A 125 8.20 50.28 -6.52
N VAL A 126 7.87 50.83 -5.35
CA VAL A 126 7.31 50.06 -4.23
C VAL A 126 5.96 49.43 -4.60
N ILE A 127 5.08 50.19 -5.25
CA ILE A 127 3.79 49.68 -5.73
C ILE A 127 4.00 48.58 -6.79
N GLY A 128 4.94 48.77 -7.72
CA GLY A 128 5.28 47.80 -8.75
C GLY A 128 5.78 46.47 -8.18
N VAL A 129 6.66 46.50 -7.17
CA VAL A 129 7.15 45.30 -6.48
C VAL A 129 6.00 44.59 -5.75
N LEU A 130 5.11 45.33 -5.09
CA LEU A 130 3.96 44.77 -4.40
C LEU A 130 2.98 44.11 -5.39
N LEU A 131 2.73 44.75 -6.53
CA LEU A 131 1.89 44.24 -7.61
C LEU A 131 2.48 42.97 -8.24
N MET A 132 3.79 42.93 -8.46
CA MET A 132 4.50 41.76 -8.99
C MET A 132 4.38 40.57 -8.05
N GLY A 133 4.53 40.77 -6.73
CA GLY A 133 4.33 39.71 -5.73
C GLY A 133 2.87 39.25 -5.60
N TYR A 134 1.90 40.10 -5.94
CA TYR A 134 0.48 39.73 -6.00
C TYR A 134 0.13 38.93 -7.26
N LEU A 135 0.65 39.34 -8.42
CA LEU A 135 0.44 38.68 -9.71
C LEU A 135 1.17 37.33 -9.80
N PHE A 136 2.36 37.23 -9.20
CA PHE A 136 3.22 36.03 -9.24
C PHE A 136 3.51 35.51 -7.82
N PRO A 137 2.54 34.85 -7.15
CA PRO A 137 2.77 34.28 -5.84
C PRO A 137 3.83 33.18 -5.90
N PRO A 138 4.87 33.20 -5.04
CA PRO A 138 5.88 32.14 -5.01
C PRO A 138 5.24 30.79 -4.67
N ALA A 139 5.74 29.72 -5.29
CA ALA A 139 5.32 28.36 -4.99
C ALA A 139 5.49 28.12 -3.49
N ARG A 140 4.43 27.63 -2.83
CA ARG A 140 4.47 27.33 -1.39
C ARG A 140 5.62 26.37 -1.15
N GLU A 141 6.56 26.76 -0.29
CA GLU A 141 7.61 25.85 0.17
C GLU A 141 6.92 24.60 0.72
N SER A 142 7.17 23.46 0.04
CA SER A 142 6.73 22.16 0.51
C SER A 142 7.30 21.97 1.92
N LEU A 143 6.44 21.62 2.87
CA LEU A 143 6.85 21.17 4.21
C LEU A 143 8.07 20.24 4.08
N PRO A 144 9.12 20.39 4.92
CA PRO A 144 10.27 19.52 4.85
C PRO A 144 9.79 18.08 4.94
N ALA A 145 9.98 17.32 3.87
CA ALA A 145 9.61 15.92 3.83
C ALA A 145 10.42 15.21 4.92
N GLY A 146 9.76 14.81 6.00
CA GLY A 146 10.38 14.00 7.04
C GLY A 146 10.90 12.72 6.40
N ARG A 147 12.20 12.47 6.50
CA ARG A 147 12.80 11.21 6.09
C ARG A 147 12.32 10.14 7.07
N VAL A 148 11.24 9.45 6.71
CA VAL A 148 10.79 8.27 7.44
C VAL A 148 11.77 7.15 7.10
N GLU A 149 12.35 6.54 8.13
CA GLU A 149 13.20 5.35 7.96
C GLU A 149 12.38 4.25 7.27
N THR A 150 13.04 3.48 6.41
CA THR A 150 12.41 2.34 5.74
C THR A 150 11.92 1.36 6.81
N PRO A 151 10.60 1.07 6.88
CA PRO A 151 10.09 0.16 7.89
C PRO A 151 10.68 -1.24 7.70
N GLY A 152 11.43 -1.72 8.70
CA GLY A 152 12.02 -3.06 8.71
C GLY A 152 10.97 -4.17 8.77
N PHE A 153 11.28 -5.34 8.21
CA PHE A 153 10.38 -6.48 8.24
C PHE A 153 10.36 -7.12 9.63
N VAL A 154 9.16 -7.28 10.20
CA VAL A 154 8.98 -7.91 11.51
C VAL A 154 8.31 -9.28 11.33
N SER A 155 9.12 -10.34 11.41
CA SER A 155 8.74 -11.73 11.11
C SER A 155 7.56 -12.27 11.94
N HIS A 156 7.46 -11.89 13.22
CA HIS A 156 6.42 -12.40 14.12
C HIS A 156 4.99 -11.91 13.81
N LEU A 157 4.83 -10.88 12.96
CA LEU A 157 3.51 -10.37 12.57
C LEU A 157 2.87 -11.16 11.42
N VAL A 158 3.66 -11.94 10.67
CA VAL A 158 3.16 -12.78 9.56
C VAL A 158 2.20 -13.86 10.06
N ALA A 159 2.46 -14.41 11.25
CA ALA A 159 1.61 -15.45 11.86
C ALA A 159 0.18 -14.96 12.18
N ARG A 160 -0.03 -13.64 12.37
CA ARG A 160 -1.34 -13.08 12.74
C ARG A 160 -2.29 -12.86 11.55
N VAL A 161 -1.81 -12.96 10.30
CA VAL A 161 -2.65 -12.71 9.12
C VAL A 161 -2.76 -13.98 8.28
N ARG A 162 -3.80 -14.78 8.55
CA ARG A 162 -4.04 -16.08 7.88
C ARG A 162 -4.32 -15.96 6.37
N HIS A 163 -4.66 -14.77 5.88
CA HIS A 163 -5.04 -14.54 4.48
C HIS A 163 -4.02 -13.66 3.74
N GLY A 164 -3.45 -14.21 2.66
CA GLY A 164 -2.49 -13.51 1.81
C GLY A 164 -1.07 -13.39 2.37
N ALA A 165 -0.74 -14.06 3.49
CA ALA A 165 0.63 -14.13 4.02
C ALA A 165 1.60 -14.71 2.99
N GLY A 166 1.27 -15.85 2.38
CA GLY A 166 2.10 -16.48 1.34
C GLY A 166 2.28 -15.59 0.10
N MET A 167 1.24 -14.86 -0.33
CA MET A 167 1.32 -13.94 -1.47
C MET A 167 2.20 -12.71 -1.18
N ARG A 168 2.11 -12.14 0.02
CA ARG A 168 2.96 -11.03 0.44
C ARG A 168 4.42 -11.47 0.59
N LEU A 169 4.64 -12.65 1.14
CA LEU A 169 5.97 -13.23 1.29
C LEU A 169 6.58 -13.53 -0.08
N ARG A 170 5.81 -14.11 -1.00
CA ARG A 170 6.23 -14.35 -2.39
C ARG A 170 6.52 -13.04 -3.13
N ALA A 171 5.71 -12.00 -2.95
CA ALA A 171 5.97 -10.68 -3.54
C ALA A 171 7.28 -10.05 -3.03
N ARG A 172 7.58 -10.20 -1.73
CA ARG A 172 8.82 -9.68 -1.14
C ARG A 172 10.05 -10.51 -1.54
N LEU A 173 9.90 -11.83 -1.61
CA LEU A 173 10.95 -12.72 -2.10
C LEU A 173 11.26 -12.48 -3.58
N ARG A 174 10.25 -12.15 -4.41
CA ARG A 174 10.44 -11.73 -5.82
C ARG A 174 11.02 -10.33 -5.98
N ASN A 175 11.04 -9.51 -4.92
CA ASN A 175 11.66 -8.19 -4.99
C ASN A 175 13.18 -8.31 -4.90
N VAL A 176 13.81 -8.52 -6.06
CA VAL A 176 15.28 -8.67 -6.19
C VAL A 176 16.02 -7.39 -5.74
N GLN A 177 15.37 -6.23 -5.78
CA GLN A 177 15.96 -4.96 -5.31
C GLN A 177 15.79 -4.72 -3.80
N GLY A 178 15.16 -5.65 -3.07
CA GLY A 178 15.04 -5.58 -1.62
C GLY A 178 16.37 -5.89 -0.91
N GLU A 179 16.49 -5.44 0.33
CA GLU A 179 17.62 -5.75 1.20
C GLU A 179 17.76 -7.27 1.41
N ARG A 180 18.99 -7.78 1.37
CA ARG A 180 19.26 -9.24 1.39
C ARG A 180 18.74 -9.88 2.67
N ASP A 181 19.03 -9.28 3.81
CA ASP A 181 18.64 -9.76 5.13
C ASP A 181 17.12 -9.86 5.28
N ASP A 182 16.39 -8.90 4.71
CA ASP A 182 14.93 -8.88 4.65
C ASP A 182 14.37 -10.07 3.85
N ARG A 183 15.04 -10.45 2.75
CA ARG A 183 14.65 -11.61 1.92
C ARG A 183 14.94 -12.93 2.63
N VAL A 184 16.07 -13.03 3.33
CA VAL A 184 16.41 -14.20 4.15
C VAL A 184 15.43 -14.35 5.33
N ALA A 185 15.13 -13.26 6.04
CA ALA A 185 14.14 -13.26 7.12
C ALA A 185 12.73 -13.63 6.62
N ALA A 186 12.36 -13.16 5.43
CA ALA A 186 11.14 -13.57 4.76
C ALA A 186 11.15 -15.07 4.45
N LEU A 187 12.26 -15.63 3.97
CA LEU A 187 12.38 -17.05 3.65
C LEU A 187 12.27 -17.95 4.90
N ILE A 188 12.87 -17.55 6.03
CA ILE A 188 12.69 -18.26 7.31
C ILE A 188 11.20 -18.27 7.71
N SER A 189 10.51 -17.16 7.48
CA SER A 189 9.07 -17.04 7.79
C SER A 189 8.19 -17.92 6.88
N VAL A 190 8.69 -18.37 5.71
CA VAL A 190 7.96 -19.29 4.82
C VAL A 190 7.72 -20.63 5.51
N GLN A 191 8.62 -21.07 6.38
CA GLN A 191 8.52 -22.39 7.05
C GLN A 191 7.29 -22.52 7.95
N ALA A 192 6.69 -21.42 8.39
CA ALA A 192 5.45 -21.42 9.16
C ALA A 192 4.19 -21.60 8.29
N LEU A 193 4.32 -21.56 6.95
CA LEU A 193 3.22 -21.79 6.02
C LEU A 193 2.97 -23.30 5.82
N PRO A 194 1.78 -23.70 5.34
CA PRO A 194 1.50 -25.09 5.00
C PRO A 194 2.53 -25.66 4.00
N SER A 195 2.96 -26.90 4.22
CA SER A 195 4.05 -27.56 3.48
C SER A 195 3.94 -27.44 1.97
N ARG A 196 2.73 -27.63 1.40
CA ARG A 196 2.51 -27.47 -0.04
C ARG A 196 2.86 -26.06 -0.56
N VAL A 197 2.45 -25.02 0.16
CA VAL A 197 2.74 -23.63 -0.21
C VAL A 197 4.23 -23.32 -0.03
N THR A 198 4.84 -23.83 1.04
CA THR A 198 6.27 -23.72 1.31
C THR A 198 7.11 -24.35 0.20
N SER A 199 6.76 -25.55 -0.24
CA SER A 199 7.45 -26.27 -1.32
C SER A 199 7.35 -25.56 -2.67
N GLU A 200 6.19 -24.97 -2.99
CA GLU A 200 6.03 -24.15 -4.20
C GLU A 200 6.90 -22.89 -4.14
N ILE A 201 6.86 -22.15 -3.03
CA ILE A 201 7.66 -20.93 -2.84
C ILE A 201 9.15 -21.26 -2.87
N ALA A 202 9.60 -22.29 -2.13
CA ALA A 202 11.02 -22.66 -2.08
C ALA A 202 11.54 -23.06 -3.46
N ARG A 203 10.74 -23.74 -4.29
CA ARG A 203 11.18 -24.10 -5.64
C ARG A 203 11.31 -22.94 -6.59
N ASP A 204 10.43 -21.95 -6.52
CA ASP A 204 10.57 -20.73 -7.30
C ASP A 204 11.92 -20.03 -6.99
N LEU A 205 12.45 -20.20 -5.78
CA LEU A 205 13.69 -19.58 -5.31
C LEU A 205 14.96 -20.38 -5.62
N LEU A 206 14.84 -21.59 -6.20
CA LEU A 206 16.01 -22.35 -6.63
C LEU A 206 16.77 -21.66 -7.78
N ALA A 207 16.07 -20.82 -8.56
CA ALA A 207 16.65 -20.01 -9.62
C ALA A 207 17.02 -18.59 -9.17
N ASP A 208 17.02 -18.31 -7.86
CA ASP A 208 17.29 -16.95 -7.36
C ASP A 208 18.74 -16.51 -7.67
N PRO A 209 18.96 -15.24 -8.05
CA PRO A 209 20.30 -14.71 -8.26
C PRO A 209 21.14 -14.67 -6.97
N VAL A 210 20.51 -14.64 -5.79
CA VAL A 210 21.22 -14.63 -4.51
C VAL A 210 21.47 -16.06 -4.05
N GLU A 211 22.75 -16.41 -3.90
CA GLU A 211 23.17 -17.76 -3.53
C GLU A 211 22.64 -18.23 -2.17
N GLU A 212 22.67 -17.39 -1.15
CA GLU A 212 22.17 -17.73 0.20
C GLU A 212 20.68 -18.08 0.20
N VAL A 213 19.88 -17.34 -0.57
CA VAL A 213 18.44 -17.60 -0.74
C VAL A 213 18.22 -18.95 -1.41
N ARG A 214 19.01 -19.25 -2.45
CA ARG A 214 18.97 -20.53 -3.18
C ARG A 214 19.38 -21.70 -2.29
N LEU A 215 20.45 -21.56 -1.50
CA LEU A 215 20.92 -22.59 -0.57
C LEU A 215 19.90 -22.85 0.55
N LEU A 216 19.31 -21.81 1.13
CA LEU A 216 18.27 -21.96 2.13
C LEU A 216 17.02 -22.63 1.55
N ALA A 217 16.62 -22.27 0.33
CA ALA A 217 15.51 -22.92 -0.36
C ALA A 217 15.78 -24.42 -0.62
N TYR A 218 17.00 -24.78 -1.02
CA TYR A 218 17.41 -26.17 -1.16
C TYR A 218 17.32 -26.92 0.18
N GLY A 219 17.85 -26.35 1.26
CA GLY A 219 17.80 -26.96 2.60
C GLY A 219 16.37 -27.15 3.11
N ILE A 220 15.45 -26.24 2.80
CA ILE A 220 14.03 -26.38 3.13
C ILE A 220 13.42 -27.58 2.38
N LEU A 221 13.64 -27.69 1.07
CA LEU A 221 13.09 -28.77 0.25
C LEU A 221 13.66 -30.14 0.64
N ASP A 222 14.98 -30.24 0.81
CA ASP A 222 15.67 -31.46 1.25
C ASP A 222 15.19 -31.89 2.64
N GLY A 223 15.03 -30.95 3.58
CA GLY A 223 14.49 -31.25 4.91
C GLY A 223 13.05 -31.75 4.90
N MET A 224 12.22 -31.25 3.98
CA MET A 224 10.84 -31.73 3.80
C MET A 224 10.81 -33.15 3.22
N GLU A 225 11.60 -33.40 2.17
CA GLU A 225 11.71 -34.73 1.55
C GLU A 225 12.24 -35.76 2.54
N LYS A 226 13.35 -35.47 3.22
CA LYS A 226 13.95 -36.37 4.22
C LYS A 226 12.98 -36.74 5.32
N ARG A 227 12.16 -35.79 5.79
CA ARG A 227 11.16 -36.05 6.84
C ARG A 227 10.14 -37.10 6.40
N ILE A 228 9.60 -36.96 5.20
CA ILE A 228 8.60 -37.91 4.67
C ILE A 228 9.28 -39.25 4.35
N MET A 229 10.49 -39.22 3.78
CA MET A 229 11.25 -40.44 3.48
C MET A 229 11.62 -41.23 4.74
N GLN A 230 11.95 -40.56 5.85
CA GLN A 230 12.16 -41.22 7.14
C GLN A 230 10.89 -41.91 7.65
N GLN A 231 9.73 -41.26 7.53
CA GLN A 231 8.44 -41.85 7.89
C GLN A 231 8.12 -43.07 7.03
N ILE A 232 8.38 -42.99 5.71
CA ILE A 232 8.22 -44.11 4.78
C ILE A 232 9.12 -45.27 5.17
N PHE A 233 10.39 -45.00 5.52
CA PHE A 233 11.33 -46.03 5.92
C PHE A 233 10.84 -46.80 7.16
N VAL A 234 10.44 -46.07 8.21
CA VAL A 234 9.91 -46.65 9.45
C VAL A 234 8.63 -47.44 9.18
N MET A 235 7.72 -46.90 8.37
CA MET A 235 6.45 -47.57 8.11
C MET A 235 6.61 -48.82 7.22
N ARG A 236 7.61 -48.83 6.34
CA ARG A 236 7.96 -50.02 5.56
C ARG A 236 8.52 -51.13 6.44
N ASP A 237 9.41 -50.79 7.37
CA ASP A 237 9.94 -51.76 8.34
C ASP A 237 8.81 -52.39 9.16
N ARG A 238 7.85 -51.57 9.61
CA ARG A 238 6.65 -52.05 10.29
C ARG A 238 5.75 -52.92 9.40
N HIS A 239 5.60 -52.59 8.12
CA HIS A 239 4.87 -53.43 7.17
C HIS A 239 5.55 -54.80 6.96
N GLU A 240 6.88 -54.83 6.91
CA GLU A 240 7.66 -56.07 6.74
C GLU A 240 7.65 -56.94 8.01
N ALA A 241 7.60 -56.33 9.19
CA ALA A 241 7.52 -57.01 10.48
C ALA A 241 6.09 -57.40 10.91
N ALA A 242 5.06 -56.96 10.19
CA ALA A 242 3.67 -57.24 10.54
C ALA A 242 3.36 -58.74 10.37
N GLU A 243 2.90 -59.37 11.46
CA GLU A 243 2.47 -60.77 11.46
C GLU A 243 0.97 -60.91 11.16
N ASP A 244 0.19 -59.85 11.43
CA ASP A 244 -1.26 -59.81 11.25
C ASP A 244 -1.67 -59.11 9.94
N ASP A 245 -2.76 -59.59 9.35
CA ASP A 245 -3.32 -59.08 8.10
C ASP A 245 -3.85 -57.65 8.27
N ASP A 246 -4.50 -57.36 9.41
CA ASP A 246 -5.04 -56.03 9.72
C ASP A 246 -3.92 -55.01 9.95
N GLU A 247 -2.86 -55.38 10.67
CA GLU A 247 -1.70 -54.49 10.87
C GLU A 247 -0.98 -54.20 9.55
N ARG A 248 -0.84 -55.22 8.70
CA ARG A 248 -0.27 -55.08 7.37
C ARG A 248 -1.13 -54.18 6.47
N ALA A 249 -2.45 -54.35 6.48
CA ALA A 249 -3.39 -53.48 5.75
C ALA A 249 -3.29 -52.03 6.22
N HIS A 250 -3.25 -51.80 7.53
CA HIS A 250 -3.05 -50.46 8.10
C HIS A 250 -1.71 -49.85 7.68
N ALA A 251 -0.65 -50.66 7.61
CA ALA A 251 0.64 -50.22 7.12
C ALA A 251 0.62 -49.83 5.64
N CYS A 252 -0.08 -50.59 4.80
CA CYS A 252 -0.33 -50.25 3.40
C CYS A 252 -1.05 -48.90 3.25
N VAL A 253 -2.11 -48.66 4.03
CA VAL A 253 -2.83 -47.37 4.04
C VAL A 253 -1.88 -46.21 4.37
N CYS A 254 -1.11 -46.34 5.44
CA CYS A 254 -0.14 -45.32 5.86
C CYS A 254 0.93 -45.07 4.78
N LEU A 255 1.47 -46.14 4.17
CA LEU A 255 2.47 -46.03 3.11
C LEU A 255 1.89 -45.33 1.87
N ALA A 256 0.69 -45.69 1.43
CA ALA A 256 0.02 -45.04 0.30
C ALA A 256 -0.15 -43.53 0.54
N GLN A 257 -0.57 -43.14 1.75
CA GLN A 257 -0.73 -41.73 2.13
C GLN A 257 0.60 -40.98 2.19
N LEU A 258 1.67 -41.59 2.73
CA LEU A 258 2.99 -40.97 2.80
C LEU A 258 3.62 -40.77 1.41
N TYR A 259 3.52 -41.77 0.53
CA TYR A 259 3.95 -41.63 -0.87
C TYR A 259 3.10 -40.58 -1.60
N TRP A 260 1.80 -40.53 -1.33
CA TRP A 260 0.93 -39.49 -1.88
C TRP A 260 1.34 -38.09 -1.38
N GLU A 261 1.79 -37.95 -0.13
CA GLU A 261 2.22 -36.67 0.42
C GLU A 261 3.45 -36.10 -0.31
N LEU A 262 4.38 -36.97 -0.75
CA LEU A 262 5.49 -36.56 -1.62
C LEU A 262 4.97 -35.92 -2.93
N ILE A 263 3.93 -36.51 -3.52
CA ILE A 263 3.29 -36.00 -4.75
C ILE A 263 2.52 -34.72 -4.45
N TYR A 264 1.76 -34.68 -3.34
CA TYR A 264 0.91 -33.56 -2.96
C TYR A 264 1.70 -32.30 -2.64
N GLN A 265 2.85 -32.45 -1.95
CA GLN A 265 3.81 -31.39 -1.74
C GLN A 265 4.71 -31.16 -2.95
N ASN A 266 4.48 -31.89 -4.05
CA ASN A 266 5.20 -31.83 -5.32
C ASN A 266 6.70 -32.14 -5.15
N LEU A 267 7.17 -32.79 -4.09
CA LEU A 267 8.61 -33.00 -3.83
C LEU A 267 9.26 -33.92 -4.88
N VAL A 268 8.47 -34.76 -5.55
CA VAL A 268 8.91 -35.65 -6.63
C VAL A 268 8.48 -35.15 -8.01
N ARG A 269 9.31 -35.35 -9.04
CA ARG A 269 9.04 -34.98 -10.45
C ARG A 269 9.60 -35.99 -11.44
N GLY A 270 9.12 -35.94 -12.69
CA GLY A 270 9.63 -36.75 -13.78
C GLY A 270 9.49 -38.26 -13.50
N GLU A 271 10.58 -39.00 -13.65
CA GLU A 271 10.56 -40.45 -13.45
C GLU A 271 10.31 -40.86 -12.00
N VAL A 272 10.83 -40.08 -11.03
CA VAL A 272 10.60 -40.33 -9.60
C VAL A 272 9.12 -40.20 -9.28
N LEU A 273 8.43 -39.20 -9.86
CA LEU A 273 6.98 -39.05 -9.72
C LEU A 273 6.22 -40.27 -10.23
N ARG A 274 6.59 -40.80 -11.42
CA ARG A 274 5.96 -42.00 -11.99
C ARG A 274 6.15 -43.21 -11.07
N PHE A 275 7.36 -43.42 -10.57
CA PHE A 275 7.64 -44.48 -9.60
C PHE A 275 6.84 -44.30 -8.31
N THR A 276 6.79 -43.08 -7.75
CA THR A 276 6.02 -42.81 -6.52
C THR A 276 4.52 -43.04 -6.74
N LEU A 277 3.96 -42.66 -7.89
CA LEU A 277 2.58 -42.95 -8.28
C LEU A 277 2.29 -44.46 -8.29
N GLU A 278 3.19 -45.26 -8.88
CA GLU A 278 3.07 -46.72 -8.88
C GLU A 278 3.08 -47.30 -7.45
N ARG A 279 3.89 -46.74 -6.55
CA ARG A 279 3.89 -47.15 -5.14
C ARG A 279 2.59 -46.81 -4.43
N VAL A 280 2.02 -45.62 -4.65
CA VAL A 280 0.70 -45.27 -4.11
C VAL A 280 -0.36 -46.24 -4.59
N GLU A 281 -0.41 -46.50 -5.91
CA GLU A 281 -1.40 -47.42 -6.49
C GLU A 281 -1.26 -48.84 -5.95
N LYS A 282 -0.03 -49.33 -5.82
CA LYS A 282 0.23 -50.66 -5.26
C LYS A 282 -0.29 -50.77 -3.83
N PHE A 283 0.19 -49.91 -2.92
CA PHE A 283 -0.21 -50.01 -1.51
C PHE A 283 -1.69 -49.71 -1.28
N ALA A 284 -2.31 -48.84 -2.09
CA ALA A 284 -3.75 -48.60 -2.01
C ALA A 284 -4.56 -49.83 -2.46
N ARG A 285 -4.11 -50.59 -3.47
CA ARG A 285 -4.76 -51.85 -3.87
C ARG A 285 -4.55 -52.94 -2.83
N ASP A 286 -3.32 -53.11 -2.35
CA ASP A 286 -2.99 -54.09 -1.30
C ASP A 286 -3.83 -53.84 -0.02
N ALA A 287 -4.10 -52.57 0.32
CA ALA A 287 -5.01 -52.23 1.42
C ALA A 287 -6.48 -52.58 1.13
N LEU A 288 -6.96 -52.33 -0.10
CA LEU A 288 -8.33 -52.61 -0.52
C LEU A 288 -8.63 -54.10 -0.66
N GLU A 289 -7.62 -54.95 -0.90
CA GLU A 289 -7.77 -56.40 -0.90
C GLU A 289 -8.20 -56.93 0.49
N GLN A 290 -7.79 -56.26 1.56
CA GLN A 290 -8.15 -56.61 2.94
C GLN A 290 -9.39 -55.83 3.42
N HIS A 291 -9.47 -54.55 3.06
CA HIS A 291 -10.54 -53.65 3.48
C HIS A 291 -11.11 -52.89 2.30
N GLU A 292 -12.04 -53.51 1.56
CA GLU A 292 -12.68 -52.89 0.39
C GLU A 292 -13.46 -51.61 0.77
N ASP A 293 -13.89 -51.50 2.03
CA ASP A 293 -14.67 -50.37 2.53
C ASP A 293 -13.87 -49.07 2.76
N ASP A 294 -12.54 -49.07 2.56
CA ASP A 294 -11.74 -47.86 2.73
C ASP A 294 -11.95 -46.86 1.59
N ALA A 295 -12.91 -45.96 1.81
CA ALA A 295 -13.26 -44.89 0.89
C ALA A 295 -12.07 -43.95 0.55
N SER A 296 -11.08 -43.82 1.44
CA SER A 296 -9.92 -42.96 1.23
C SER A 296 -8.93 -43.55 0.23
N MET A 297 -8.79 -44.87 0.20
CA MET A 297 -7.94 -45.57 -0.79
C MET A 297 -8.55 -45.53 -2.18
N TRP A 298 -9.86 -45.73 -2.30
CA TRP A 298 -10.58 -45.51 -3.57
C TRP A 298 -10.42 -44.09 -4.10
N TYR A 299 -10.50 -43.09 -3.20
CA TYR A 299 -10.25 -41.70 -3.58
C TYR A 299 -8.82 -41.49 -4.09
N LEU A 300 -7.81 -42.04 -3.42
CA LEU A 300 -6.41 -41.94 -3.86
C LEU A 300 -6.19 -42.60 -5.23
N LEU A 301 -6.74 -43.80 -5.46
CA LEU A 301 -6.67 -44.48 -6.76
C LEU A 301 -7.32 -43.64 -7.88
N GLY A 302 -8.46 -43.02 -7.60
CA GLY A 302 -9.11 -42.09 -8.53
C GLY A 302 -8.21 -40.90 -8.88
N ARG A 303 -7.53 -40.33 -7.88
CA ARG A 303 -6.57 -39.23 -8.08
C ARG A 303 -5.34 -39.66 -8.87
N CYS A 304 -4.79 -40.85 -8.63
CA CYS A 304 -3.69 -41.42 -9.41
C CYS A 304 -4.10 -41.63 -10.87
N ALA A 305 -5.30 -42.18 -11.12
CA ALA A 305 -5.81 -42.40 -12.47
C ALA A 305 -6.02 -41.08 -13.25
N LEU A 306 -6.46 -40.00 -12.60
CA LEU A 306 -6.53 -38.67 -13.22
C LEU A 306 -5.15 -38.15 -13.63
N MET A 307 -4.12 -38.37 -12.81
CA MET A 307 -2.74 -37.97 -13.14
C MET A 307 -2.13 -38.80 -14.28
N ARG A 308 -2.64 -40.02 -14.52
CA ARG A 308 -2.28 -40.87 -15.66
C ARG A 308 -3.11 -40.62 -16.92
N GLU A 309 -3.97 -39.59 -16.92
CA GLU A 309 -4.88 -39.29 -18.02
C GLU A 309 -5.81 -40.46 -18.39
N ASN A 310 -6.19 -41.28 -17.40
CA ASN A 310 -7.16 -42.36 -17.56
C ASN A 310 -8.47 -41.99 -16.83
N PRO A 311 -9.32 -41.15 -17.44
CA PRO A 311 -10.48 -40.60 -16.76
C PRO A 311 -11.60 -41.62 -16.55
N GLU A 312 -11.60 -42.75 -17.28
CA GLU A 312 -12.61 -43.80 -17.13
C GLU A 312 -12.39 -44.59 -15.85
N VAL A 313 -11.14 -45.01 -15.62
CA VAL A 313 -10.71 -45.67 -14.39
C VAL A 313 -10.82 -44.72 -13.21
N ALA A 314 -10.50 -43.43 -13.41
CA ALA A 314 -10.69 -42.41 -12.38
C ALA A 314 -12.15 -42.26 -11.95
N GLU A 315 -13.09 -42.14 -12.90
CA GLU A 315 -14.51 -42.02 -12.58
C GLU A 315 -15.02 -43.24 -11.81
N MET A 316 -14.59 -44.45 -12.19
CA MET A 316 -14.93 -45.69 -11.50
C MET A 316 -14.47 -45.66 -10.03
N HIS A 317 -13.19 -45.39 -9.77
CA HIS A 317 -12.66 -45.35 -8.41
C HIS A 317 -13.29 -44.23 -7.56
N LEU A 318 -13.52 -43.04 -8.13
CA LEU A 318 -14.16 -41.94 -7.41
C LEU A 318 -15.63 -42.25 -7.07
N ARG A 319 -16.34 -43.00 -7.91
CA ARG A 319 -17.69 -43.50 -7.59
C ARG A 319 -17.67 -44.57 -6.51
N GLN A 320 -16.66 -45.43 -6.48
CA GLN A 320 -16.48 -46.39 -5.39
C GLN A 320 -16.21 -45.66 -4.06
N ALA A 321 -15.37 -44.64 -4.07
CA ALA A 321 -15.17 -43.77 -2.90
C ALA A 321 -16.49 -43.12 -2.45
N GLN A 322 -17.32 -42.67 -3.39
CA GLN A 322 -18.65 -42.12 -3.09
C GLN A 322 -19.58 -43.17 -2.45
N PHE A 323 -19.56 -44.41 -2.96
CA PHE A 323 -20.35 -45.52 -2.44
C PHE A 323 -19.99 -45.83 -0.97
N HIS A 324 -18.69 -45.84 -0.65
CA HIS A 324 -18.19 -45.98 0.72
C HIS A 324 -18.26 -44.65 1.53
N SER A 325 -19.17 -43.74 1.19
CA SER A 325 -19.48 -42.52 1.94
C SER A 325 -18.35 -41.50 2.07
N PHE A 326 -17.40 -41.45 1.13
CA PHE A 326 -16.43 -40.34 1.08
C PHE A 326 -17.14 -39.00 0.84
N PRO A 327 -16.70 -37.88 1.46
CA PRO A 327 -17.36 -36.59 1.34
C PRO A 327 -17.52 -36.13 -0.12
N THR A 328 -18.78 -36.04 -0.58
CA THR A 328 -19.13 -35.67 -1.96
C THR A 328 -18.52 -34.33 -2.37
N GLU A 329 -18.47 -33.36 -1.46
CA GLU A 329 -17.89 -32.03 -1.69
C GLU A 329 -16.43 -32.07 -2.17
N ARG A 330 -15.66 -33.04 -1.67
CA ARG A 330 -14.26 -33.23 -2.05
C ARG A 330 -14.11 -34.02 -3.34
N LEU A 331 -15.11 -34.81 -3.74
CA LEU A 331 -15.13 -35.61 -4.96
C LEU A 331 -15.55 -34.81 -6.20
N LEU A 332 -16.50 -33.88 -6.04
CA LEU A 332 -17.10 -33.14 -7.15
C LEU A 332 -16.06 -32.48 -8.08
N PRO A 333 -14.99 -31.81 -7.59
CA PRO A 333 -13.97 -31.24 -8.48
C PRO A 333 -13.26 -32.29 -9.33
N TRP A 334 -12.97 -33.46 -8.77
CA TRP A 334 -12.24 -34.53 -9.45
C TRP A 334 -13.13 -35.33 -10.42
N LEU A 335 -14.41 -35.52 -10.07
CA LEU A 335 -15.40 -36.05 -11.01
C LEU A 335 -15.63 -35.09 -12.19
N ALA A 336 -15.62 -33.79 -11.94
CA ALA A 336 -15.69 -32.77 -12.98
C ALA A 336 -14.43 -32.80 -13.85
N GLU A 337 -13.24 -32.98 -13.27
CA GLU A 337 -12.00 -33.15 -14.03
C GLU A 337 -12.03 -34.41 -14.91
N ALA A 338 -12.50 -35.55 -14.39
CA ALA A 338 -12.69 -36.76 -15.18
C ALA A 338 -13.64 -36.52 -16.36
N ALA A 339 -14.77 -35.85 -16.14
CA ALA A 339 -15.72 -35.50 -17.19
C ALA A 339 -15.13 -34.54 -18.23
N PHE A 340 -14.30 -33.58 -17.78
CA PHE A 340 -13.61 -32.63 -18.64
C PHE A 340 -12.60 -33.32 -19.55
N GLN A 341 -11.78 -34.24 -19.01
CA GLN A 341 -10.84 -35.05 -19.81
C GLN A 341 -11.58 -35.91 -20.85
N ARG A 342 -12.79 -36.39 -20.53
CA ARG A 342 -13.67 -37.12 -21.46
C ARG A 342 -14.44 -36.23 -22.44
N ARG A 343 -14.23 -34.90 -22.42
CA ARG A 343 -14.95 -33.90 -23.23
C ARG A 343 -16.47 -33.88 -23.00
N ARG A 344 -16.94 -34.35 -21.83
CA ARG A 344 -18.35 -34.33 -21.41
C ARG A 344 -18.65 -33.06 -20.62
N TYR A 345 -18.66 -31.94 -21.33
CA TYR A 345 -18.80 -30.61 -20.75
C TYR A 345 -20.17 -30.38 -20.08
N ASP A 346 -21.19 -31.08 -20.56
CA ASP A 346 -22.53 -31.17 -19.95
C ASP A 346 -22.45 -31.64 -18.49
N ARG A 347 -21.67 -32.70 -18.24
CA ARG A 347 -21.46 -33.23 -16.89
C ARG A 347 -20.61 -32.31 -16.02
N VAL A 348 -19.64 -31.61 -16.60
CA VAL A 348 -18.81 -30.65 -15.86
C VAL A 348 -19.67 -29.54 -15.26
N SER A 349 -20.57 -28.96 -16.06
CA SER A 349 -21.52 -27.94 -15.60
C SER A 349 -22.41 -28.44 -14.47
N LEU A 350 -22.97 -29.65 -14.61
CA LEU A 350 -23.81 -30.26 -13.57
C LEU A 350 -23.06 -30.49 -12.25
N LEU A 351 -21.86 -31.07 -12.32
CA LEU A 351 -21.05 -31.41 -11.13
C LEU A 351 -20.55 -30.16 -10.41
N LEU A 352 -20.12 -29.13 -11.15
CA LEU A 352 -19.71 -27.85 -10.58
C LEU A 352 -20.90 -27.02 -10.09
N GLY A 353 -22.08 -27.17 -10.71
CA GLY A 353 -23.34 -26.62 -10.22
C GLY A 353 -23.70 -27.12 -8.82
N GLY A 354 -23.45 -28.40 -8.54
CA GLY A 354 -23.59 -29.00 -7.20
C GLY A 354 -22.70 -28.35 -6.13
N LEU A 355 -21.50 -27.86 -6.50
CA LEU A 355 -20.63 -27.08 -5.61
C LEU A 355 -21.12 -25.63 -5.43
N GLY A 356 -21.79 -25.07 -6.45
CA GLY A 356 -22.29 -23.69 -6.46
C GLY A 356 -23.66 -23.50 -5.80
N ALA A 357 -24.49 -24.55 -5.69
CA ALA A 357 -25.80 -24.49 -5.05
C ALA A 357 -25.71 -24.10 -3.55
N GLY A 358 -24.62 -24.45 -2.86
CA GLY A 358 -24.32 -23.98 -1.50
C GLY A 358 -23.95 -22.49 -1.40
N VAL A 359 -23.66 -21.82 -2.53
CA VAL A 359 -23.28 -20.40 -2.60
C VAL A 359 -24.50 -19.50 -2.85
N THR A 360 -25.60 -20.04 -3.36
CA THR A 360 -26.75 -19.29 -3.86
C THR A 360 -28.01 -19.43 -2.99
N GLY A 361 -27.89 -19.46 -1.65
CA GLY A 361 -29.00 -19.11 -0.74
C GLY A 361 -30.36 -19.80 -0.95
N ALA A 362 -30.42 -20.93 -1.65
CA ALA A 362 -31.63 -21.71 -1.83
C ALA A 362 -31.78 -22.64 -0.62
N ARG A 363 -32.88 -22.45 0.12
CA ARG A 363 -33.18 -23.15 1.38
C ARG A 363 -33.11 -24.67 1.18
N GLY A 364 -32.17 -25.33 1.85
CA GLY A 364 -32.15 -26.78 1.97
C GLY A 364 -30.75 -27.35 2.22
N VAL A 365 -30.30 -27.30 3.47
CA VAL A 365 -29.33 -28.23 4.10
C VAL A 365 -28.06 -28.55 3.28
N SER A 366 -27.11 -27.62 3.21
CA SER A 366 -25.67 -27.81 3.44
C SER A 366 -24.90 -26.55 3.00
N ASN A 367 -24.40 -25.78 3.97
CA ASN A 367 -23.61 -24.58 3.72
C ASN A 367 -22.19 -24.97 3.27
N VAL A 368 -22.04 -25.33 2.00
CA VAL A 368 -20.73 -25.66 1.42
C VAL A 368 -20.35 -24.54 0.47
N THR A 369 -19.63 -23.55 0.99
CA THR A 369 -19.09 -22.47 0.17
C THR A 369 -17.85 -22.99 -0.57
N ALA A 370 -17.94 -23.11 -1.90
CA ALA A 370 -16.77 -23.35 -2.74
C ALA A 370 -15.65 -22.34 -2.40
N SER A 371 -14.43 -22.84 -2.23
CA SER A 371 -13.24 -22.02 -1.95
C SER A 371 -13.17 -20.85 -2.95
N PRO A 372 -12.83 -19.62 -2.51
CA PRO A 372 -12.78 -18.45 -3.38
C PRO A 372 -11.84 -18.61 -4.58
N VAL A 373 -10.88 -19.54 -4.51
CA VAL A 373 -9.98 -19.90 -5.62
C VAL A 373 -10.72 -20.63 -6.74
N VAL A 374 -11.72 -21.45 -6.42
CA VAL A 374 -12.46 -22.30 -7.38
C VAL A 374 -13.72 -21.58 -7.91
N GLN A 375 -14.16 -20.51 -7.24
CA GLN A 375 -15.33 -19.73 -7.63
C GLN A 375 -15.33 -19.21 -9.07
N PRO A 376 -14.22 -18.73 -9.67
CA PRO A 376 -14.22 -18.28 -11.06
C PRO A 376 -14.55 -19.41 -12.03
N VAL A 377 -14.03 -20.62 -11.76
CA VAL A 377 -14.28 -21.82 -12.58
C VAL A 377 -15.72 -22.27 -12.44
N VAL A 378 -16.25 -22.34 -11.21
CA VAL A 378 -17.67 -22.65 -10.98
C VAL A 378 -18.56 -21.67 -11.74
N ARG A 379 -18.31 -20.36 -11.63
CA ARG A 379 -19.09 -19.33 -12.35
C ARG A 379 -18.99 -19.43 -13.86
N PHE A 380 -17.87 -19.88 -14.41
CA PHE A 380 -17.73 -20.06 -15.86
C PHE A 380 -18.60 -21.20 -16.37
N TRP A 381 -18.64 -22.32 -15.64
CA TRP A 381 -19.36 -23.53 -16.05
C TRP A 381 -20.84 -23.56 -15.65
N THR A 382 -21.27 -22.72 -14.70
CA THR A 382 -22.67 -22.66 -14.23
C THR A 382 -23.44 -21.43 -14.74
N ARG A 383 -22.88 -20.68 -15.69
CA ARG A 383 -23.61 -19.66 -16.47
C ARG A 383 -24.19 -20.31 -17.71
#